data_AF-A0A954HX06-F1
#
_entry.id   AF-A0A954HX06-F1
#
_cell.length_a   1.000
_cell.length_b   1.000
_cell.length_c   1.000
_cell.angle_alpha   90.00
_cell.angle_beta   90.00
_cell.angle_gamma   90.00
#
_symmetry.space_group_name_H-M   'P 1'
#
loop_
_entity.id
_entity.type
_entity.pdbx_description
1 polymer ?
#
loop_
_entity_poly.entity_id
_entity_poly.type
_entity_poly.pdbx_seq_one_letter_code
_entity_poly.pdbx_strand_id
1 'polypeptide(L)'
;MLVDTENCTARSADAKLHMLSHGTSYDAKFLRTYDGMAGAIEKRRAYGNSDGFQFPKSTKVPPEVELPGGIIASVNYCADSPVTLSIQDGQPQISIGEESLSVCFTPRPQFYDARLPTGRRVAEIATVYGKRTLVLFTPGHCQYFSTGDECRFCSLRTTRQTQSDHRMNITPAEAAAAVAIALREPDMQFSHVLLNGGTLTDYDEGFRKHLDLLSEIRMSGLPENVELHVITMPPRDHTLLARLADLNVTIAMSIEVFDEGVFAELCPGKSGSYGRSRFLDAFDETVDVLGNGRVYAGFVAGLEPASRLIDGMHYFGERGIVPAVNVFHFDPGTALERHPRPTVD
;
A
#
# COMPACT_ATOMS: atom_id res chain seq x y z
N MET A 1 -8.86 22.95 -28.71
CA MET A 1 -8.23 23.57 -27.52
C MET A 1 -7.45 22.47 -26.84
N LEU A 2 -6.18 22.29 -27.22
CA LEU A 2 -5.28 21.35 -26.57
C LEU A 2 -5.00 21.95 -25.20
N VAL A 3 -5.69 21.47 -24.16
CA VAL A 3 -5.28 21.74 -22.79
C VAL A 3 -3.87 21.21 -22.69
N ASP A 4 -2.92 22.08 -22.36
CA ASP A 4 -1.50 21.77 -22.31
C ASP A 4 -1.26 20.63 -21.32
N THR A 5 -1.14 19.41 -21.85
CA THR A 5 -1.22 18.17 -21.07
C THR A 5 -0.05 18.04 -20.10
N GLU A 6 1.12 18.56 -20.47
CA GLU A 6 2.32 18.57 -19.62
C GLU A 6 2.12 19.47 -18.40
N ASN A 7 1.55 20.66 -18.59
CA ASN A 7 1.24 21.58 -17.51
C ASN A 7 0.18 20.99 -16.55
N CYS A 8 -0.79 20.24 -17.09
CA CYS A 8 -1.80 19.55 -16.29
C CYS A 8 -1.20 18.44 -15.41
N THR A 9 -0.31 17.60 -15.95
CA THR A 9 0.36 16.53 -15.20
C THR A 9 1.29 17.07 -14.12
N ALA A 10 2.02 18.15 -14.40
CA ALA A 10 2.88 18.81 -13.40
C ALA A 10 2.07 19.31 -12.19
N ARG A 11 0.93 19.99 -12.44
CA ARG A 11 0.03 20.45 -11.38
C ARG A 11 -0.58 19.30 -10.58
N SER A 12 -0.92 18.19 -11.22
CA SER A 12 -1.38 16.99 -10.50
C SER A 12 -0.28 16.36 -9.64
N ALA A 13 0.97 16.34 -10.12
CA ALA A 13 2.09 15.84 -9.34
C ALA A 13 2.35 16.71 -8.10
N ASP A 14 2.34 18.03 -8.27
CA ASP A 14 2.43 19.01 -7.18
C ASP A 14 1.29 18.84 -6.17
N ALA A 15 0.04 18.71 -6.65
CA ALA A 15 -1.09 18.46 -5.78
C ALA A 15 -0.94 17.16 -4.97
N LYS A 16 -0.42 16.09 -5.58
CA LYS A 16 -0.11 14.84 -4.87
C LYS A 16 0.97 15.04 -3.80
N LEU A 17 2.02 15.82 -4.06
CA LEU A 17 3.06 16.11 -3.06
C LEU A 17 2.46 16.84 -1.84
N HIS A 18 1.63 17.85 -2.08
CA HIS A 18 0.92 18.56 -1.02
C HIS A 18 -0.04 17.64 -0.25
N MET A 19 -0.78 16.76 -0.93
CA MET A 19 -1.64 15.77 -0.27
C MET A 19 -0.86 14.81 0.63
N LEU A 20 0.30 14.33 0.18
CA LEU A 20 1.14 13.42 0.96
C LEU A 20 1.75 14.12 2.18
N SER A 21 2.18 15.38 2.02
CA SER A 21 2.84 16.18 3.06
C SER A 21 1.87 16.75 4.09
N HIS A 22 0.66 17.13 3.67
CA HIS A 22 -0.30 17.81 4.55
C HIS A 22 -1.56 16.99 4.86
N GLY A 23 -1.80 15.89 4.16
CA GLY A 23 -3.10 15.22 4.16
C GLY A 23 -4.15 16.05 3.43
N THR A 24 -5.42 15.76 3.65
CA THR A 24 -6.54 16.42 2.96
C THR A 24 -7.64 16.76 3.95
N SER A 25 -8.15 18.00 3.89
CA SER A 25 -9.32 18.43 4.65
C SER A 25 -10.57 18.34 3.77
N TYR A 26 -11.72 18.11 4.39
CA TYR A 26 -13.03 18.22 3.77
C TYR A 26 -14.11 18.42 4.83
N ASP A 27 -15.20 19.08 4.45
CA ASP A 27 -16.28 19.41 5.38
C ASP A 27 -17.39 18.34 5.41
N ALA A 28 -18.34 18.53 6.31
CA ALA A 28 -19.49 17.64 6.44
C ALA A 28 -20.41 17.65 5.21
N LYS A 29 -20.40 18.73 4.41
CA LYS A 29 -21.20 18.81 3.18
C LYS A 29 -20.61 17.90 2.12
N PHE A 30 -19.31 18.00 1.87
CA PHE A 30 -18.57 17.10 0.98
C PHE A 30 -18.81 15.65 1.39
N LEU A 31 -18.64 15.32 2.68
CA LEU A 31 -18.75 13.95 3.15
C LEU A 31 -20.15 13.37 2.91
N ARG A 32 -21.22 14.14 3.19
CA ARG A 32 -22.61 13.71 2.87
C ARG A 32 -22.82 13.52 1.38
N THR A 33 -22.26 14.40 0.55
CA THR A 33 -22.38 14.27 -0.90
C THR A 33 -21.66 13.01 -1.38
N TYR A 34 -20.42 12.77 -0.95
CA TYR A 34 -19.65 11.58 -1.30
C TYR A 34 -20.34 10.29 -0.87
N ASP A 35 -20.79 10.21 0.39
CA ASP A 35 -21.47 9.03 0.94
C ASP A 35 -22.74 8.67 0.15
N GLY A 36 -23.44 9.68 -0.38
CA GLY A 36 -24.61 9.53 -1.25
C GLY A 36 -24.30 9.29 -2.73
N MET A 37 -23.04 9.35 -3.18
CA MET A 37 -22.71 9.11 -4.60
C MET A 37 -22.93 7.64 -4.97
N ALA A 38 -23.62 7.41 -6.08
CA ALA A 38 -23.70 6.09 -6.68
C ALA A 38 -22.28 5.62 -7.05
N GLY A 39 -21.91 4.41 -6.59
CA GLY A 39 -20.57 3.88 -6.83
C GLY A 39 -19.47 4.45 -5.93
N ALA A 40 -19.80 5.22 -4.88
CA ALA A 40 -18.80 5.61 -3.87
C ALA A 40 -18.17 4.38 -3.21
N ILE A 41 -16.85 4.26 -3.36
CA ILE A 41 -16.03 3.21 -2.78
C ILE A 41 -15.73 3.53 -1.31
N GLU A 42 -15.96 2.56 -0.43
CA GLU A 42 -15.58 2.69 0.97
C GLU A 42 -14.04 2.65 1.13
N LYS A 43 -13.48 3.51 1.99
CA LYS A 43 -12.08 3.38 2.41
C LYS A 43 -11.87 2.10 3.20
N ARG A 44 -11.03 1.23 2.66
CA ARG A 44 -10.73 -0.09 3.20
C ARG A 44 -9.35 -0.07 3.88
N ARG A 45 -9.26 -0.57 5.11
CA ARG A 45 -8.12 -0.39 6.01
C ARG A 45 -7.54 -1.75 6.38
N ALA A 46 -6.76 -2.31 5.46
CA ALA A 46 -6.08 -3.59 5.70
C ALA A 46 -4.94 -3.47 6.73
N TYR A 47 -4.17 -2.38 6.73
CA TYR A 47 -3.00 -2.27 7.62
C TYR A 47 -2.79 -0.89 8.21
N GLY A 48 -3.16 0.18 7.49
CA GLY A 48 -3.02 1.56 7.94
C GLY A 48 -4.36 2.24 8.19
N ASN A 49 -4.33 3.24 9.08
CA ASN A 49 -5.42 4.20 9.25
C ASN A 49 -4.85 5.59 9.51
N SER A 50 -4.65 6.33 8.43
CA SER A 50 -3.90 7.60 8.43
C SER A 50 -4.81 8.83 8.50
N ASP A 51 -6.10 8.60 8.75
CA ASP A 51 -7.06 9.67 9.02
C ASP A 51 -6.85 10.15 10.47
N GLY A 52 -6.64 11.46 10.64
CA GLY A 52 -6.51 12.08 11.97
C GLY A 52 -7.78 11.97 12.83
N PHE A 53 -8.88 11.49 12.25
CA PHE A 53 -10.14 11.22 12.92
C PHE A 53 -10.75 9.90 12.43
N GLN A 54 -11.34 9.13 13.34
CA GLN A 54 -12.09 7.92 12.98
C GLN A 54 -13.55 8.25 12.69
N PHE A 55 -13.91 8.22 11.41
CA PHE A 55 -15.30 8.32 10.98
C PHE A 55 -16.11 7.08 11.39
N PRO A 56 -17.43 7.21 11.64
CA PRO A 56 -18.31 6.06 11.86
C PRO A 56 -18.19 5.06 10.72
N LYS A 57 -18.17 3.75 11.03
CA LYS A 57 -18.06 2.67 10.03
C LYS A 57 -19.17 2.69 8.98
N SER A 58 -20.32 3.29 9.30
CA SER A 58 -21.45 3.46 8.40
C SER A 58 -21.25 4.56 7.36
N THR A 59 -20.25 5.42 7.53
CA THR A 59 -20.00 6.57 6.65
C THR A 59 -18.88 6.23 5.67
N LYS A 60 -19.16 6.31 4.38
CA LYS A 60 -18.12 6.19 3.36
C LYS A 60 -17.26 7.43 3.34
N VAL A 61 -15.96 7.20 3.40
CA VAL A 61 -14.94 8.22 3.16
C VAL A 61 -14.11 7.81 1.95
N PRO A 62 -13.66 8.76 1.12
CA PRO A 62 -12.86 8.44 -0.06
C PRO A 62 -11.51 7.85 0.35
N PRO A 63 -11.08 6.71 -0.21
CA PRO A 63 -9.74 6.17 0.00
C PRO A 63 -8.66 6.97 -0.73
N GLU A 64 -8.99 7.43 -1.93
CA GLU A 64 -8.07 8.04 -2.89
C GLU A 64 -8.85 8.93 -3.85
N VAL A 65 -8.12 9.82 -4.53
CA VAL A 65 -8.59 10.58 -5.69
C VAL A 65 -7.72 10.26 -6.88
N GLU A 66 -8.32 10.32 -8.07
CA GLU A 66 -7.62 10.39 -9.32
C GLU A 66 -7.54 11.85 -9.77
N LEU A 67 -6.32 12.36 -9.82
CA LEU A 67 -5.97 13.67 -10.34
C LEU A 67 -5.83 13.59 -11.88
N PRO A 68 -5.93 14.73 -12.59
CA PRO A 68 -5.71 14.78 -14.03
C PRO A 68 -4.40 14.09 -14.45
N GLY A 69 -4.43 13.38 -15.58
CA GLY A 69 -3.29 12.58 -16.04
C GLY A 69 -3.20 11.18 -15.41
N GLY A 70 -4.21 10.76 -14.63
CA GLY A 70 -4.28 9.42 -14.04
C GLY A 70 -3.42 9.24 -12.79
N ILE A 71 -3.02 10.35 -12.16
CA ILE A 71 -2.23 10.32 -10.92
C ILE A 71 -3.15 9.98 -9.75
N ILE A 72 -2.89 8.85 -9.10
CA ILE A 72 -3.60 8.44 -7.89
C ILE A 72 -2.92 9.02 -6.65
N ALA A 73 -3.71 9.62 -5.76
CA ALA A 73 -3.27 10.12 -4.47
C ALA A 73 -4.21 9.66 -3.36
N SER A 74 -3.65 9.11 -2.28
CA SER A 74 -4.41 8.68 -1.10
C SER A 74 -5.01 9.89 -0.39
N VAL A 75 -6.27 9.75 0.06
CA VAL A 75 -6.94 10.79 0.84
C VAL A 75 -6.79 10.44 2.31
N ASN A 76 -5.90 11.15 3.00
CA ASN A 76 -5.67 11.01 4.43
C ASN A 76 -6.24 12.22 5.16
N TYR A 77 -7.35 12.03 5.88
CA TYR A 77 -8.07 13.16 6.47
C TYR A 77 -7.21 13.89 7.51
N CYS A 78 -7.08 15.20 7.35
CA CYS A 78 -6.41 16.10 8.28
C CYS A 78 -7.18 17.42 8.30
N ALA A 79 -7.81 17.74 9.43
CA ALA A 79 -8.73 18.88 9.55
C ALA A 79 -8.07 20.22 9.19
N ASP A 80 -6.81 20.40 9.59
CA ASP A 80 -6.05 21.63 9.38
C ASP A 80 -5.24 21.62 8.07
N SER A 81 -5.48 20.66 7.17
CA SER A 81 -4.77 20.61 5.90
C SER A 81 -5.13 21.80 5.00
N PRO A 82 -4.15 22.50 4.41
CA PRO A 82 -4.37 23.50 3.37
C PRO A 82 -4.91 22.89 2.07
N VAL A 83 -4.81 21.57 1.90
CA VAL A 83 -5.35 20.85 0.74
C VAL A 83 -6.81 20.47 1.02
N THR A 84 -7.75 21.14 0.36
CA THR A 84 -9.18 20.95 0.59
C THR A 84 -9.82 20.14 -0.53
N LEU A 85 -10.57 19.10 -0.19
CA LEU A 85 -11.43 18.36 -1.12
C LEU A 85 -12.88 18.84 -0.96
N SER A 86 -13.49 19.30 -2.06
CA SER A 86 -14.82 19.91 -2.05
C SER A 86 -15.65 19.52 -3.27
N ILE A 87 -16.96 19.82 -3.25
CA ILE A 87 -17.84 19.71 -4.43
C ILE A 87 -18.19 21.13 -4.89
N GLN A 88 -17.76 21.49 -6.10
CA GLN A 88 -18.07 22.76 -6.76
C GLN A 88 -18.81 22.48 -8.07
N ASP A 89 -19.96 23.14 -8.27
CA ASP A 89 -20.85 22.93 -9.44
C ASP A 89 -21.18 21.45 -9.72
N GLY A 90 -21.33 20.67 -8.64
CA GLY A 90 -21.63 19.23 -8.71
C GLY A 90 -20.44 18.34 -9.06
N GLN A 91 -19.22 18.89 -9.21
CA GLN A 91 -18.00 18.15 -9.51
C GLN A 91 -17.03 18.17 -8.31
N PRO A 92 -16.37 17.04 -7.99
CA PRO A 92 -15.34 17.03 -6.97
C PRO A 92 -14.08 17.73 -7.44
N GLN A 93 -13.52 18.57 -6.57
CA GLN A 93 -12.28 19.32 -6.81
C GLN A 93 -11.38 19.27 -5.59
N ILE A 94 -10.07 19.23 -5.84
CA ILE A 94 -9.05 19.49 -4.83
C ILE A 94 -8.53 20.91 -5.00
N SER A 95 -8.32 21.62 -3.89
CA SER A 95 -7.87 23.01 -3.86
C SER A 95 -6.65 23.17 -2.97
N ILE A 96 -5.67 23.94 -3.45
CA ILE A 96 -4.42 24.29 -2.75
C ILE A 96 -4.23 25.80 -2.92
N GLY A 97 -4.48 26.56 -1.86
CA GLY A 97 -4.55 28.02 -1.96
C GLY A 97 -5.64 28.46 -2.95
N GLU A 98 -5.26 29.24 -3.96
CA GLU A 98 -6.17 29.72 -5.01
C GLU A 98 -6.29 28.75 -6.20
N GLU A 99 -5.45 27.71 -6.26
CA GLU A 99 -5.50 26.73 -7.33
C GLU A 99 -6.52 25.63 -7.05
N SER A 100 -7.22 25.19 -8.09
CA SER A 100 -8.05 23.99 -8.04
C SER A 100 -7.83 23.06 -9.23
N LEU A 101 -8.07 21.77 -9.00
CA LEU A 101 -8.07 20.71 -9.99
C LEU A 101 -9.34 19.87 -9.83
N SER A 102 -10.04 19.62 -10.95
CA SER A 102 -11.10 18.62 -10.99
C SER A 102 -10.52 17.23 -10.78
N VAL A 103 -11.14 16.45 -9.90
CA VAL A 103 -10.72 15.08 -9.58
C VAL A 103 -11.83 14.09 -9.87
N CYS A 104 -11.51 12.81 -9.84
CA CYS A 104 -12.47 11.72 -9.90
C CYS A 104 -12.18 10.71 -8.78
N PHE A 105 -13.13 9.82 -8.53
CA PHE A 105 -12.96 8.70 -7.60
C PHE A 105 -12.98 7.38 -8.36
N THR A 106 -12.21 6.41 -7.89
CA THR A 106 -12.35 5.02 -8.34
C THR A 106 -13.75 4.52 -7.99
N PRO A 107 -14.52 3.98 -8.96
CA PRO A 107 -15.83 3.43 -8.67
C PRO A 107 -15.71 2.18 -7.79
N ARG A 108 -16.70 1.98 -6.91
CA ARG A 108 -16.79 0.77 -6.09
C ARG A 108 -17.01 -0.45 -7.00
N PRO A 109 -16.10 -1.44 -7.01
CA PRO A 109 -16.25 -2.61 -7.86
C PRO A 109 -17.41 -3.49 -7.40
N GLN A 110 -18.08 -4.13 -8.36
CA GLN A 110 -19.19 -5.04 -8.10
C GLN A 110 -18.72 -6.32 -7.38
N PHE A 111 -17.50 -6.77 -7.67
CA PHE A 111 -16.96 -7.98 -7.03
C PHE A 111 -16.87 -7.88 -5.50
N TYR A 112 -16.87 -6.69 -4.89
CA TYR A 112 -16.88 -6.56 -3.44
C TYR A 112 -18.07 -7.27 -2.77
N ASP A 113 -19.22 -7.32 -3.45
CA ASP A 113 -20.42 -7.99 -2.94
C ASP A 113 -20.51 -9.45 -3.38
N ALA A 114 -19.66 -9.89 -4.30
CA ALA A 114 -19.58 -11.29 -4.70
C ALA A 114 -19.12 -12.18 -3.55
N ARG A 115 -19.46 -13.46 -3.62
CA ARG A 115 -19.13 -14.45 -2.59
C ARG A 115 -18.31 -15.59 -3.15
N LEU A 116 -17.37 -16.07 -2.35
CA LEU A 116 -16.66 -17.32 -2.57
C LEU A 116 -17.57 -18.52 -2.30
N PRO A 117 -17.21 -19.73 -2.77
CA PRO A 117 -17.89 -20.97 -2.38
C PRO A 117 -17.96 -21.19 -0.86
N THR A 118 -16.99 -20.65 -0.11
CA THR A 118 -16.97 -20.67 1.36
C THR A 118 -18.01 -19.74 2.01
N GLY A 119 -18.77 -18.98 1.21
CA GLY A 119 -19.76 -18.00 1.66
C GLY A 119 -19.16 -16.63 2.04
N ARG A 120 -17.82 -16.52 2.18
CA ARG A 120 -17.13 -15.25 2.47
C ARG A 120 -17.30 -14.26 1.31
N ARG A 121 -17.43 -12.97 1.61
CA ARG A 121 -17.42 -11.94 0.57
C ARG A 121 -16.02 -11.80 0.01
N VAL A 122 -15.90 -11.57 -1.29
CA VAL A 122 -14.61 -11.29 -1.92
C VAL A 122 -13.97 -10.05 -1.32
N ALA A 123 -14.78 -9.04 -0.94
CA ALA A 123 -14.27 -7.88 -0.23
C ALA A 123 -13.43 -8.29 0.99
N GLU A 124 -13.82 -9.27 1.80
CA GLU A 124 -13.05 -9.66 2.99
C GLU A 124 -11.63 -10.17 2.68
N ILE A 125 -11.33 -10.47 1.42
CA ILE A 125 -10.08 -11.09 0.96
C ILE A 125 -9.30 -10.12 0.07
N ALA A 126 -9.98 -9.47 -0.88
CA ALA A 126 -9.36 -8.61 -1.88
C ALA A 126 -9.93 -7.18 -1.87
N THR A 127 -9.06 -6.22 -2.13
CA THR A 127 -9.38 -4.78 -2.26
C THR A 127 -8.64 -4.18 -3.44
N VAL A 128 -9.12 -3.05 -3.95
CA VAL A 128 -8.48 -2.30 -5.04
C VAL A 128 -7.69 -1.13 -4.48
N TYR A 129 -6.46 -0.92 -4.97
CA TYR A 129 -5.70 0.32 -4.83
C TYR A 129 -5.55 0.98 -6.22
N GLY A 130 -5.84 2.27 -6.30
CA GLY A 130 -5.97 2.97 -7.58
C GLY A 130 -7.05 2.33 -8.43
N LYS A 131 -6.72 2.10 -9.70
CA LYS A 131 -7.63 1.46 -10.68
C LYS A 131 -7.11 0.14 -11.24
N ARG A 132 -5.89 -0.25 -10.87
CA ARG A 132 -5.11 -1.25 -11.61
C ARG A 132 -4.45 -2.31 -10.73
N THR A 133 -4.51 -2.16 -9.41
CA THR A 133 -3.86 -3.07 -8.47
C THR A 133 -4.90 -3.71 -7.58
N LEU A 134 -5.02 -5.04 -7.68
CA LEU A 134 -5.79 -5.85 -6.76
C LEU A 134 -4.88 -6.26 -5.60
N VAL A 135 -5.33 -6.12 -4.37
CA VAL A 135 -4.51 -6.29 -3.17
C VAL A 135 -5.12 -7.35 -2.27
N LEU A 136 -4.28 -8.28 -1.83
CA LEU A 136 -4.55 -9.29 -0.83
C LEU A 136 -3.66 -9.02 0.37
N PHE A 137 -4.24 -9.02 1.58
CA PHE A 137 -3.47 -8.82 2.82
C PHE A 137 -3.56 -10.05 3.72
N THR A 138 -2.47 -10.80 3.86
CA THR A 138 -2.35 -11.93 4.78
C THR A 138 -0.88 -12.22 5.09
N PRO A 139 -0.53 -12.57 6.33
CA PRO A 139 -1.38 -12.56 7.52
C PRO A 139 -1.70 -11.13 7.98
N GLY A 140 -2.87 -10.95 8.56
CA GLY A 140 -3.33 -9.71 9.21
C GLY A 140 -2.64 -9.41 10.54
N HIS A 141 -1.55 -10.10 10.89
CA HIS A 141 -0.81 -9.95 12.14
C HIS A 141 0.69 -9.99 11.86
N CYS A 142 1.46 -9.29 12.68
CA CYS A 142 2.92 -9.29 12.65
C CYS A 142 3.47 -9.61 14.04
N GLN A 143 4.40 -10.57 14.11
CA GLN A 143 4.97 -11.13 15.34
C GLN A 143 5.65 -10.09 16.22
N TYR A 144 6.22 -9.04 15.64
CA TYR A 144 6.90 -7.97 16.39
C TYR A 144 5.97 -7.24 17.36
N PHE A 145 4.66 -7.16 17.07
CA PHE A 145 3.69 -6.60 18.02
C PHE A 145 3.47 -7.47 19.26
N SER A 146 3.82 -8.76 19.20
CA SER A 146 3.72 -9.69 20.32
C SER A 146 4.93 -9.60 21.25
N THR A 147 6.07 -9.10 20.77
CA THR A 147 7.30 -8.92 21.55
C THR A 147 7.53 -7.48 21.99
N GLY A 148 6.76 -6.52 21.48
CA GLY A 148 6.96 -5.09 21.73
C GLY A 148 8.03 -4.47 20.84
N ASP A 149 8.48 -5.19 19.81
CA ASP A 149 9.53 -4.77 18.88
C ASP A 149 8.96 -4.31 17.53
N GLU A 150 7.67 -3.93 17.49
CA GLU A 150 7.04 -3.42 16.28
C GLU A 150 7.81 -2.24 15.67
N CYS A 151 7.72 -2.08 14.35
CA CYS A 151 8.21 -0.87 13.72
C CYS A 151 7.43 0.33 14.28
N ARG A 152 8.13 1.38 14.73
CA ARG A 152 7.55 2.48 15.51
C ARG A 152 6.45 3.25 14.78
N PHE A 153 6.48 3.24 13.46
CA PHE A 153 5.47 3.85 12.59
C PHE A 153 4.29 2.91 12.23
N CYS A 154 4.40 1.61 12.52
CA CYS A 154 3.44 0.62 12.01
C CYS A 154 2.17 0.60 12.86
N SER A 155 1.02 0.75 12.21
CA SER A 155 -0.31 0.74 12.84
C SER A 155 -1.07 -0.57 12.69
N LEU A 156 -0.46 -1.62 12.10
CA LEU A 156 -1.15 -2.87 11.75
C LEU A 156 -1.98 -3.43 12.90
N ARG A 157 -1.42 -3.54 14.13
CA ARG A 157 -2.17 -4.03 15.30
C ARG A 157 -3.39 -3.16 15.60
N THR A 158 -3.21 -1.86 15.72
CA THR A 158 -4.29 -0.91 16.04
C THR A 158 -5.37 -0.89 14.96
N THR A 159 -4.97 -0.91 13.69
CA THR A 159 -5.89 -1.02 12.55
C THR A 159 -6.69 -2.33 12.62
N ARG A 160 -6.03 -3.47 12.86
CA ARG A 160 -6.68 -4.78 12.90
C ARG A 160 -7.55 -5.03 14.14
N GLN A 161 -7.31 -4.29 15.22
CA GLN A 161 -8.18 -4.30 16.40
C GLN A 161 -9.44 -3.45 16.22
N THR A 162 -9.37 -2.40 15.41
CA THR A 162 -10.48 -1.45 15.22
C THR A 162 -11.28 -1.72 13.93
N GLN A 163 -10.67 -2.37 12.94
CA GLN A 163 -11.25 -2.66 11.63
C GLN A 163 -11.40 -4.17 11.42
N SER A 164 -12.48 -4.57 10.75
CA SER A 164 -12.84 -5.97 10.50
C SER A 164 -13.23 -6.22 9.05
N ASP A 165 -12.76 -5.35 8.15
CA ASP A 165 -13.10 -5.33 6.73
C ASP A 165 -12.26 -6.32 5.90
N HIS A 166 -11.19 -6.90 6.46
CA HIS A 166 -10.44 -8.00 5.85
C HIS A 166 -10.18 -9.13 6.83
N ARG A 167 -9.91 -10.32 6.28
CA ARG A 167 -9.54 -11.51 7.04
C ARG A 167 -8.13 -11.39 7.63
N MET A 168 -7.94 -12.01 8.79
CA MET A 168 -6.62 -12.17 9.40
C MET A 168 -5.76 -13.20 8.67
N ASN A 169 -6.38 -14.19 8.05
CA ASN A 169 -5.70 -15.21 7.26
C ASN A 169 -6.63 -15.60 6.11
N ILE A 170 -6.04 -15.81 4.93
CA ILE A 170 -6.70 -16.35 3.74
C ILE A 170 -5.95 -17.59 3.29
N THR A 171 -6.66 -18.55 2.72
CA THR A 171 -6.04 -19.74 2.13
C THR A 171 -5.64 -19.48 0.66
N PRO A 172 -4.72 -20.28 0.09
CA PRO A 172 -4.42 -20.23 -1.35
C PRO A 172 -5.66 -20.30 -2.24
N ALA A 173 -6.57 -21.24 -1.96
CA ALA A 173 -7.82 -21.39 -2.71
C ALA A 173 -8.74 -20.16 -2.60
N GLU A 174 -8.81 -19.53 -1.42
CA GLU A 174 -9.57 -18.29 -1.22
C GLU A 174 -8.96 -17.12 -2.00
N ALA A 175 -7.63 -16.99 -1.99
CA ALA A 175 -6.92 -15.96 -2.73
C ALA A 175 -7.14 -16.11 -4.24
N ALA A 176 -6.92 -17.32 -4.79
CA ALA A 176 -7.15 -17.59 -6.20
C ALA A 176 -8.59 -17.37 -6.64
N ALA A 177 -9.57 -17.83 -5.87
CA ALA A 177 -10.98 -17.62 -6.18
C ALA A 177 -11.37 -16.13 -6.14
N ALA A 178 -10.86 -15.37 -5.16
CA ALA A 178 -11.09 -13.93 -5.06
C ALA A 178 -10.49 -13.17 -6.26
N VAL A 179 -9.24 -13.49 -6.63
CA VAL A 179 -8.57 -12.92 -7.81
C VAL A 179 -9.34 -13.24 -9.09
N ALA A 180 -9.72 -14.50 -9.30
CA ALA A 180 -10.47 -14.91 -10.48
C ALA A 180 -11.84 -14.21 -10.61
N ILE A 181 -12.53 -13.94 -9.50
CA ILE A 181 -13.76 -13.16 -9.51
C ILE A 181 -13.48 -11.69 -9.85
N ALA A 182 -12.48 -11.08 -9.20
CA ALA A 182 -12.15 -9.67 -9.40
C ALA A 182 -11.69 -9.37 -10.84
N LEU A 183 -10.96 -10.28 -11.49
CA LEU A 183 -10.52 -10.12 -12.88
C LEU A 183 -11.66 -10.12 -13.91
N ARG A 184 -12.89 -10.47 -13.51
CA ARG A 184 -14.09 -10.37 -14.36
C ARG A 184 -14.85 -9.05 -14.18
N GLU A 185 -14.35 -8.13 -13.36
CA GLU A 185 -14.96 -6.82 -13.16
C GLU A 185 -14.92 -6.01 -14.47
N PRO A 186 -16.08 -5.63 -15.05
CA PRO A 186 -16.13 -5.03 -16.38
C PRO A 186 -15.46 -3.66 -16.46
N ASP A 187 -15.54 -2.88 -15.38
CA ASP A 187 -15.06 -1.49 -15.34
C ASP A 187 -13.61 -1.36 -14.81
N MET A 188 -12.92 -2.49 -14.59
CA MET A 188 -11.56 -2.49 -14.07
C MET A 188 -10.62 -3.33 -14.92
N GLN A 189 -9.43 -2.80 -15.15
CA GLN A 189 -8.35 -3.48 -15.87
C GLN A 189 -7.16 -3.63 -14.93
N PHE A 190 -7.19 -4.71 -14.15
CA PHE A 190 -6.08 -5.05 -13.29
C PHE A 190 -4.85 -5.40 -14.13
N SER A 191 -3.71 -4.87 -13.72
CA SER A 191 -2.39 -5.23 -14.27
C SER A 191 -1.46 -5.79 -13.20
N HIS A 192 -1.86 -5.69 -11.93
CA HIS A 192 -1.08 -6.13 -10.80
C HIS A 192 -1.97 -6.83 -9.78
N VAL A 193 -1.49 -7.94 -9.24
CA VAL A 193 -2.01 -8.56 -8.01
C VAL A 193 -0.92 -8.46 -6.96
N LEU A 194 -1.17 -7.63 -5.95
CA LEU A 194 -0.29 -7.37 -4.82
C LEU A 194 -0.67 -8.28 -3.64
N LEU A 195 0.28 -9.07 -3.17
CA LEU A 195 0.18 -9.79 -1.91
C LEU A 195 1.08 -9.11 -0.88
N ASN A 196 0.53 -8.73 0.27
CA ASN A 196 1.33 -8.26 1.40
C ASN A 196 0.76 -8.79 2.72
N GLY A 197 1.51 -8.61 3.80
CA GLY A 197 1.12 -9.15 5.09
C GLY A 197 2.04 -8.72 6.21
N GLY A 198 1.68 -9.09 7.44
CA GLY A 198 2.60 -9.04 8.56
C GLY A 198 3.58 -10.22 8.54
N THR A 199 4.50 -10.22 9.50
CA THR A 199 5.59 -11.20 9.59
C THR A 199 5.25 -12.28 10.61
N LEU A 200 5.47 -13.55 10.27
CA LEU A 200 5.38 -14.67 11.22
C LEU A 200 6.68 -14.83 12.01
N THR A 201 6.61 -15.50 13.17
CA THR A 201 7.79 -15.77 14.01
C THR A 201 8.85 -16.58 13.27
N ASP A 202 8.43 -17.56 12.47
CA ASP A 202 9.28 -18.28 11.53
C ASP A 202 9.22 -17.57 10.17
N TYR A 203 10.32 -16.91 9.79
CA TYR A 203 10.45 -16.19 8.51
C TYR A 203 10.31 -17.14 7.32
N ASP A 204 10.80 -18.36 7.43
CA ASP A 204 10.77 -19.34 6.35
C ASP A 204 9.34 -19.89 6.17
N GLU A 205 8.63 -20.16 7.27
CA GLU A 205 7.20 -20.52 7.22
C GLU A 205 6.36 -19.38 6.63
N GLY A 206 6.59 -18.14 7.06
CA GLY A 206 5.92 -16.96 6.52
C GLY A 206 6.13 -16.82 5.02
N PHE A 207 7.37 -16.97 4.56
CA PHE A 207 7.71 -16.90 3.16
C PHE A 207 7.09 -18.05 2.35
N ARG A 208 7.12 -19.29 2.85
CA ARG A 208 6.46 -20.44 2.20
C ARG A 208 4.95 -20.23 2.03
N LYS A 209 4.27 -19.66 3.03
CA LYS A 209 2.84 -19.33 2.91
C LYS A 209 2.56 -18.32 1.80
N HIS A 210 3.41 -17.29 1.66
CA HIS A 210 3.31 -16.36 0.54
C HIS A 210 3.56 -17.06 -0.80
N LEU A 211 4.57 -17.94 -0.89
CA LEU A 211 4.80 -18.75 -2.10
C LEU A 211 3.57 -19.59 -2.47
N ASP A 212 2.95 -20.28 -1.51
CA ASP A 212 1.79 -21.14 -1.77
C ASP A 212 0.59 -20.31 -2.27
N LEU A 213 0.38 -19.10 -1.74
CA LEU A 213 -0.63 -18.15 -2.24
C LEU A 213 -0.33 -17.70 -3.68
N LEU A 214 0.91 -17.29 -3.95
CA LEU A 214 1.34 -16.82 -5.28
C LEU A 214 1.23 -17.94 -6.33
N SER A 215 1.71 -19.13 -5.99
CA SER A 215 1.61 -20.32 -6.85
C SER A 215 0.17 -20.65 -7.18
N GLU A 216 -0.72 -20.69 -6.20
CA GLU A 216 -2.14 -21.01 -6.43
C GLU A 216 -2.83 -19.95 -7.31
N ILE A 217 -2.56 -18.67 -7.07
CA ILE A 217 -3.08 -17.58 -7.92
C ILE A 217 -2.59 -17.74 -9.37
N ARG A 218 -1.30 -18.00 -9.57
CA ARG A 218 -0.72 -18.18 -10.91
C ARG A 218 -1.31 -19.40 -11.61
N MET A 219 -1.34 -20.56 -10.95
CA MET A 219 -1.86 -21.83 -11.49
C MET A 219 -3.36 -21.79 -11.81
N SER A 220 -4.11 -20.92 -11.12
CA SER A 220 -5.54 -20.72 -11.37
C SER A 220 -5.87 -19.95 -12.66
N GLY A 221 -4.87 -19.71 -13.51
CA GLY A 221 -5.04 -19.06 -14.82
C GLY A 221 -4.92 -17.55 -14.76
N LEU A 222 -4.01 -17.01 -13.92
CA LEU A 222 -3.72 -15.58 -13.91
C LEU A 222 -3.23 -15.14 -15.30
N PRO A 223 -3.86 -14.15 -15.96
CA PRO A 223 -3.44 -13.69 -17.28
C PRO A 223 -1.98 -13.24 -17.29
N GLU A 224 -1.28 -13.48 -18.40
CA GLU A 224 0.16 -13.17 -18.53
C GLU A 224 0.47 -11.68 -18.36
N ASN A 225 -0.46 -10.81 -18.76
CA ASN A 225 -0.37 -9.35 -18.62
C ASN A 225 -0.69 -8.83 -17.21
N VAL A 226 -0.99 -9.73 -16.26
CA VAL A 226 -1.18 -9.39 -14.84
C VAL A 226 0.04 -9.87 -14.06
N GLU A 227 0.83 -8.91 -13.58
CA GLU A 227 2.02 -9.17 -12.78
C GLU A 227 1.64 -9.53 -11.34
N LEU A 228 2.33 -10.51 -10.75
CA LEU A 228 2.27 -10.75 -9.32
C LEU A 228 3.33 -9.88 -8.64
N HIS A 229 2.95 -9.21 -7.56
CA HIS A 229 3.88 -8.49 -6.68
C HIS A 229 3.71 -8.98 -5.24
N VAL A 230 4.81 -9.25 -4.54
CA VAL A 230 4.76 -9.64 -3.12
C VAL A 230 5.61 -8.71 -2.25
N ILE A 231 5.02 -8.18 -1.18
CA ILE A 231 5.76 -7.46 -0.13
C ILE A 231 5.90 -8.41 1.06
N THR A 232 7.13 -8.80 1.39
CA THR A 232 7.39 -9.77 2.46
C THR A 232 8.72 -9.49 3.17
N MET A 233 8.84 -9.98 4.41
CA MET A 233 10.17 -10.19 4.98
C MET A 233 10.87 -11.32 4.20
N PRO A 234 12.18 -11.21 3.95
CA PRO A 234 12.94 -12.31 3.36
C PRO A 234 12.95 -13.55 4.29
N PRO A 235 13.05 -14.76 3.73
CA PRO A 235 13.31 -15.97 4.52
C PRO A 235 14.70 -15.91 5.14
N ARG A 236 14.99 -16.71 6.17
CA ARG A 236 16.37 -16.94 6.64
C ARG A 236 17.10 -17.97 5.80
N ASP A 237 16.37 -18.99 5.34
CA ASP A 237 16.85 -19.93 4.33
C ASP A 237 16.60 -19.33 2.93
N HIS A 238 17.62 -18.67 2.40
CA HIS A 238 17.53 -18.00 1.11
C HIS A 238 17.39 -18.98 -0.07
N THR A 239 17.61 -20.28 0.11
CA THR A 239 17.31 -21.28 -0.95
C THR A 239 15.84 -21.28 -1.34
N LEU A 240 14.95 -20.80 -0.46
CA LEU A 240 13.53 -20.62 -0.76
C LEU A 240 13.27 -19.55 -1.83
N LEU A 241 14.17 -18.57 -2.01
CA LEU A 241 14.03 -17.51 -3.00
C LEU A 241 13.97 -18.08 -4.42
N ALA A 242 14.68 -19.19 -4.69
CA ALA A 242 14.67 -19.87 -5.99
C ALA A 242 13.26 -20.26 -6.46
N ARG A 243 12.31 -20.48 -5.52
CA ARG A 243 10.91 -20.80 -5.85
C ARG A 243 10.15 -19.62 -6.47
N LEU A 244 10.67 -18.39 -6.41
CA LEU A 244 10.07 -17.23 -7.07
C LEU A 244 10.26 -17.24 -8.59
N ALA A 245 11.30 -17.89 -9.11
CA ALA A 245 11.67 -17.84 -10.53
C ALA A 245 10.53 -18.28 -11.47
N ASP A 246 9.76 -19.29 -11.06
CA ASP A 246 8.69 -19.87 -11.87
C ASP A 246 7.34 -19.12 -11.78
N LEU A 247 7.26 -18.06 -10.96
CA LEU A 247 5.98 -17.39 -10.66
C LEU A 247 5.71 -16.14 -11.50
N ASN A 248 6.70 -15.65 -12.26
CA ASN A 248 6.69 -14.34 -12.91
C ASN A 248 6.19 -13.27 -11.91
N VAL A 249 7.00 -13.05 -10.88
CA VAL A 249 6.67 -12.24 -9.71
C VAL A 249 7.75 -11.17 -9.52
N THR A 250 7.32 -9.99 -9.09
CA THR A 250 8.21 -8.99 -8.50
C THR A 250 8.08 -9.03 -6.97
N ILE A 251 9.16 -8.74 -6.27
CA ILE A 251 9.21 -8.82 -4.80
C ILE A 251 9.73 -7.53 -4.23
N ALA A 252 9.06 -7.03 -3.21
CA ALA A 252 9.53 -5.95 -2.37
C ALA A 252 9.90 -6.46 -0.98
N MET A 253 11.07 -6.03 -0.52
CA MET A 253 11.51 -6.21 0.85
C MET A 253 11.70 -4.82 1.45
N SER A 254 10.93 -4.49 2.47
CA SER A 254 10.94 -3.14 3.03
C SER A 254 12.02 -3.01 4.11
N ILE A 255 13.12 -2.33 3.76
CA ILE A 255 14.17 -1.93 4.70
C ILE A 255 13.77 -0.67 5.50
N GLU A 256 12.74 0.04 5.02
CA GLU A 256 12.07 1.20 5.62
C GLU A 256 12.92 2.47 5.67
N VAL A 257 14.16 2.37 6.15
CA VAL A 257 15.14 3.45 6.22
C VAL A 257 16.53 2.90 5.88
N PHE A 258 17.37 3.72 5.25
CA PHE A 258 18.71 3.31 4.85
C PHE A 258 19.72 3.41 6.00
N ASP A 259 19.64 4.45 6.83
CA ASP A 259 20.58 4.62 7.93
C ASP A 259 20.48 3.49 8.95
N GLU A 260 21.61 2.86 9.27
CA GLU A 260 21.65 1.67 10.14
C GLU A 260 21.20 1.99 11.58
N GLY A 261 21.58 3.15 12.11
CA GLY A 261 21.18 3.57 13.45
C GLY A 261 19.68 3.83 13.53
N VAL A 262 19.14 4.54 12.54
CA VAL A 262 17.70 4.82 12.42
C VAL A 262 16.92 3.51 12.18
N PHE A 263 17.44 2.58 11.39
CA PHE A 263 16.83 1.27 11.17
C PHE A 263 16.72 0.47 12.48
N ALA A 264 17.79 0.42 13.28
CA ALA A 264 17.77 -0.24 14.57
C ALA A 264 16.78 0.41 15.55
N GLU A 265 16.66 1.73 15.50
CA GLU A 265 15.73 2.47 16.34
C GLU A 265 14.28 2.26 15.94
N LEU A 266 13.94 2.47 14.66
CA LEU A 266 12.58 2.50 14.15
C LEU A 266 12.02 1.12 13.84
N CYS A 267 12.87 0.14 13.55
CA CYS A 267 12.50 -1.23 13.22
C CYS A 267 13.20 -2.24 14.13
N PRO A 268 13.05 -2.14 15.47
CA PRO A 268 13.85 -2.92 16.42
C PRO A 268 13.69 -4.43 16.22
N GLY A 269 12.49 -4.90 15.88
CA GLY A 269 12.25 -6.32 15.59
C GLY A 269 13.00 -6.82 14.35
N LYS A 270 12.99 -6.04 13.25
CA LYS A 270 13.72 -6.39 12.02
C LYS A 270 15.23 -6.37 12.26
N SER A 271 15.72 -5.32 12.92
CA SER A 271 17.14 -5.18 13.25
C SER A 271 17.63 -6.27 14.20
N GLY A 272 16.94 -6.51 15.31
CA GLY A 272 17.36 -7.45 16.35
C GLY A 272 17.15 -8.92 16.00
N SER A 273 16.01 -9.27 15.38
CA SER A 273 15.66 -10.66 15.10
C SER A 273 16.18 -11.15 13.74
N TYR A 274 16.12 -10.32 12.70
CA TYR A 274 16.53 -10.72 11.35
C TYR A 274 17.96 -10.27 11.03
N GLY A 275 18.32 -9.04 11.42
CA GLY A 275 19.64 -8.46 11.23
C GLY A 275 19.77 -7.71 9.91
N ARG A 276 20.34 -6.50 9.94
CA ARG A 276 20.49 -5.65 8.76
C ARG A 276 21.35 -6.29 7.67
N SER A 277 22.54 -6.81 8.02
CA SER A 277 23.45 -7.44 7.05
C SER A 277 22.75 -8.55 6.27
N ARG A 278 22.08 -9.48 6.96
CA ARG A 278 21.30 -10.55 6.34
C ARG A 278 20.19 -10.01 5.44
N PHE A 279 19.54 -8.93 5.87
CA PHE A 279 18.52 -8.26 5.06
C PHE A 279 19.10 -7.75 3.74
N LEU A 280 20.29 -7.13 3.79
CA LEU A 280 21.00 -6.68 2.59
C LEU A 280 21.45 -7.86 1.72
N ASP A 281 21.98 -8.93 2.31
CA ASP A 281 22.37 -10.14 1.57
C ASP A 281 21.17 -10.76 0.84
N ALA A 282 19.99 -10.78 1.48
CA ALA A 282 18.76 -11.29 0.87
C ALA A 282 18.36 -10.52 -0.39
N PHE A 283 18.65 -9.22 -0.48
CA PHE A 283 18.42 -8.45 -1.70
C PHE A 283 19.28 -8.94 -2.86
N ASP A 284 20.59 -9.06 -2.63
CA ASP A 284 21.53 -9.50 -3.65
C ASP A 284 21.17 -10.91 -4.15
N GLU A 285 20.88 -11.83 -3.22
CA GLU A 285 20.45 -13.19 -3.58
C GLU A 285 19.11 -13.23 -4.33
N THR A 286 18.18 -12.32 -4.01
CA THR A 286 16.90 -12.25 -4.74
C THR A 286 17.11 -11.70 -6.16
N VAL A 287 18.05 -10.77 -6.35
CA VAL A 287 18.43 -10.27 -7.68
C VAL A 287 19.07 -11.37 -8.50
N ASP A 288 19.92 -12.22 -7.91
CA ASP A 288 20.51 -13.36 -8.62
C ASP A 288 19.43 -14.34 -9.14
N VAL A 289 18.31 -14.48 -8.43
CA VAL A 289 17.19 -15.34 -8.85
C VAL A 289 16.30 -14.67 -9.89
N LEU A 290 15.88 -13.42 -9.67
CA LEU A 290 14.84 -12.77 -10.48
C LEU A 290 15.38 -11.84 -11.57
N GLY A 291 16.62 -11.41 -11.45
CA GLY A 291 17.27 -10.42 -12.30
C GLY A 291 16.96 -8.97 -11.92
N ASN A 292 17.65 -8.06 -12.60
CA ASN A 292 17.54 -6.62 -12.39
C ASN A 292 16.12 -6.11 -12.68
N GLY A 293 15.66 -5.14 -11.88
CA GLY A 293 14.34 -4.52 -12.05
C GLY A 293 13.16 -5.34 -11.50
N ARG A 294 13.43 -6.48 -10.86
CA ARG A 294 12.41 -7.40 -10.33
C ARG A 294 12.33 -7.42 -8.79
N VAL A 295 13.33 -6.85 -8.14
CA VAL A 295 13.45 -6.73 -6.68
C VAL A 295 13.31 -5.27 -6.29
N TYR A 296 12.53 -5.00 -5.25
CA TYR A 296 12.20 -3.66 -4.80
C TYR A 296 12.64 -3.45 -3.35
N ALA A 297 13.35 -2.34 -3.09
CA ALA A 297 13.67 -1.90 -1.74
C ALA A 297 12.63 -0.89 -1.27
N GLY A 298 11.81 -1.28 -0.30
CA GLY A 298 10.78 -0.41 0.29
C GLY A 298 11.36 0.59 1.28
N PHE A 299 11.04 1.87 1.10
CA PHE A 299 11.45 2.99 1.96
C PHE A 299 10.27 3.82 2.44
N VAL A 300 10.47 4.51 3.56
CA VAL A 300 9.54 5.48 4.13
C VAL A 300 10.23 6.84 4.23
N ALA A 301 9.95 7.73 3.28
CA ALA A 301 10.45 9.10 3.29
C ALA A 301 9.91 9.88 4.49
N GLY A 302 10.78 10.65 5.16
CA GLY A 302 10.42 11.42 6.37
C GLY A 302 10.90 10.84 7.70
N LEU A 303 11.37 9.60 7.68
CA LEU A 303 11.89 8.93 8.88
C LEU A 303 13.40 9.08 9.04
N GLU A 304 14.08 9.52 7.99
CA GLU A 304 15.50 9.87 7.98
C GLU A 304 15.72 11.10 7.07
N PRO A 305 16.88 11.77 7.13
CA PRO A 305 17.19 12.88 6.23
C PRO A 305 17.12 12.45 4.76
N ALA A 306 16.58 13.30 3.88
CA ALA A 306 16.42 13.01 2.45
C ALA A 306 17.73 12.58 1.78
N SER A 307 18.87 13.15 2.17
CA SER A 307 20.18 12.75 1.66
C SER A 307 20.51 11.27 1.94
N ARG A 308 20.10 10.75 3.11
CA ARG A 308 20.31 9.34 3.48
C ARG A 308 19.39 8.41 2.72
N LEU A 309 18.14 8.82 2.51
CA LEU A 309 17.22 8.11 1.62
C LEU A 309 17.79 8.04 0.19
N ILE A 310 18.30 9.15 -0.34
CA ILE A 310 18.93 9.22 -1.67
C ILE A 310 20.16 8.32 -1.74
N ASP A 311 21.04 8.32 -0.73
CA ASP A 311 22.16 7.39 -0.64
C ASP A 311 21.68 5.93 -0.73
N GLY A 312 20.60 5.60 -0.03
CA GLY A 312 19.97 4.27 -0.09
C GLY A 312 19.43 3.94 -1.47
N MET A 313 18.72 4.88 -2.10
CA MET A 313 18.21 4.70 -3.46
C MET A 313 19.35 4.42 -4.46
N HIS A 314 20.48 5.13 -4.35
CA HIS A 314 21.67 4.85 -5.15
C HIS A 314 22.27 3.47 -4.82
N TYR A 315 22.44 3.15 -3.54
CA TYR A 315 22.98 1.86 -3.09
C TYR A 315 22.22 0.67 -3.69
N PHE A 316 20.89 0.71 -3.66
CA PHE A 316 20.05 -0.36 -4.22
C PHE A 316 19.97 -0.29 -5.76
N GLY A 317 19.86 0.90 -6.32
CA GLY A 317 19.79 1.10 -7.77
C GLY A 317 21.03 0.57 -8.52
N GLU A 318 22.22 0.79 -7.96
CA GLU A 318 23.49 0.26 -8.49
C GLU A 318 23.55 -1.28 -8.50
N ARG A 319 22.73 -1.94 -7.67
CA ARG A 319 22.61 -3.41 -7.55
C ARG A 319 21.43 -3.98 -8.34
N GLY A 320 20.80 -3.18 -9.21
CA GLY A 320 19.66 -3.61 -10.01
C GLY A 320 18.35 -3.71 -9.23
N ILE A 321 18.29 -3.17 -8.02
CA ILE A 321 17.12 -3.19 -7.13
C ILE A 321 16.39 -1.86 -7.27
N VAL A 322 15.06 -1.92 -7.43
CA VAL A 322 14.21 -0.76 -7.65
C VAL A 322 13.85 -0.10 -6.32
N PRO A 323 14.21 1.17 -6.07
CA PRO A 323 13.75 1.86 -4.87
C PRO A 323 12.24 2.16 -4.96
N ALA A 324 11.47 1.74 -3.96
CA ALA A 324 10.05 2.04 -3.82
C ALA A 324 9.83 2.90 -2.57
N VAL A 325 9.40 4.14 -2.76
CA VAL A 325 9.28 5.12 -1.67
C VAL A 325 7.83 5.39 -1.36
N ASN A 326 7.43 5.11 -0.11
CA ASN A 326 6.20 5.65 0.48
C ASN A 326 6.55 6.89 1.31
N VAL A 327 5.63 7.84 1.39
CA VAL A 327 5.81 9.06 2.19
C VAL A 327 5.20 8.84 3.56
N PHE A 328 5.96 9.13 4.62
CA PHE A 328 5.49 8.98 5.99
C PHE A 328 4.22 9.80 6.22
N HIS A 329 3.22 9.13 6.79
CA HIS A 329 2.07 9.75 7.40
C HIS A 329 1.91 9.17 8.80
N PHE A 330 1.52 10.01 9.75
CA PHE A 330 1.22 9.52 11.08
C PHE A 330 -0.07 8.69 11.05
N ASP A 331 -0.05 7.59 11.79
CA ASP A 331 -1.23 6.77 12.05
C ASP A 331 -1.53 6.83 13.56
N PRO A 332 -2.78 7.12 13.98
CA PRO A 332 -3.13 7.18 15.40
C PRO A 332 -2.85 5.86 16.13
N GLY A 333 -2.32 5.97 17.34
CA GLY A 333 -1.99 4.81 18.19
C GLY A 333 -0.67 4.12 17.84
N THR A 334 0.19 4.77 17.05
CA THR A 334 1.58 4.33 16.80
C THR A 334 2.56 5.11 17.69
N ALA A 335 3.80 4.62 17.84
CA ALA A 335 4.83 5.34 18.59
C ALA A 335 5.22 6.66 17.90
N LEU A 336 5.01 6.75 16.57
CA LEU A 336 5.26 7.97 15.78
C LEU A 336 3.97 8.74 15.45
N GLU A 337 2.88 8.58 16.21
CA GLU A 337 1.59 9.25 15.91
C GLU A 337 1.66 10.79 15.92
N ARG A 338 2.71 11.37 16.53
CA ARG A 338 2.98 12.82 16.57
C ARG A 338 4.21 13.24 15.76
N HIS A 339 4.84 12.30 15.06
CA HIS A 339 5.97 12.64 14.19
C HIS A 339 5.44 13.49 13.03
N PRO A 340 6.11 14.60 12.68
CA PRO A 340 5.66 15.44 11.57
C PRO A 340 5.71 14.67 10.26
N ARG A 341 4.77 14.98 9.37
CA ARG A 341 4.87 14.56 7.97
C ARG A 341 6.05 15.27 7.30
N PRO A 342 6.65 14.68 6.26
CA PRO A 342 7.62 15.38 5.42
C PRO A 342 7.03 16.66 4.85
N THR A 343 7.88 17.65 4.64
CA THR A 343 7.54 18.84 3.85
C THR A 343 7.46 18.49 2.37
N VAL A 344 6.90 19.40 1.58
CA VAL A 344 6.89 19.30 0.11
C VAL A 344 8.32 19.46 -0.46
N ASP A 345 9.13 20.32 0.17
CA ASP A 345 10.53 20.58 -0.19
C ASP A 345 11.49 19.42 0.10
#